data_AF-A0A5C7RZN1-F1
#
_entry.id   AF-A0A5C7RZN1-F1
#
_cell.length_a   1.000
_cell.length_b   1.000
_cell.length_c   1.000
_cell.angle_alpha   90.00
_cell.angle_beta   90.00
_cell.angle_gamma   90.00
#
_symmetry.space_group_name_H-M   'P 1'
#
loop_
_entity.id
_entity.type
_entity.pdbx_description
1 polymer ?
#
loop_
_entity_poly.entity_id
_entity_poly.type
_entity_poly.pdbx_seq_one_letter_code
_entity_poly.pdbx_strand_id
1 'polypeptide(L)'
;MESHLDKYRSLIPSLALLIHLADSPASSLFNPVSEEALLKALAWSEYLEGHMQRIYGLSVSIDDDNAIALAGKFGQQLKERFTLRDILQANWQGIGRDKEKALAAIGVLLDHGYIMAEQRETNGRPTIDYLINEEVTGLHE
;
A
#
# COMPACT_ATOMS: atom_id res chain seq x y z
N MET A 1 7.14 -3.15 -12.33
CA MET A 1 8.00 -2.23 -13.12
C MET A 1 7.21 -1.44 -14.16
N GLU A 2 6.21 -2.03 -14.84
CA GLU A 2 5.43 -1.33 -15.87
C GLU A 2 4.60 -0.13 -15.34
N SER A 3 4.10 -0.19 -14.10
CA SER A 3 3.29 0.92 -13.51
C SER A 3 4.08 2.17 -13.13
N HIS A 4 5.41 2.07 -12.99
CA HIS A 4 6.28 3.21 -12.67
C HIS A 4 6.52 4.05 -13.93
N LEU A 5 6.85 3.41 -15.06
CA LEU A 5 7.14 4.08 -16.33
C LEU A 5 5.92 4.84 -16.89
N ASP A 6 4.71 4.32 -16.69
CA ASP A 6 3.50 4.96 -17.20
C ASP A 6 3.14 6.26 -16.46
N LYS A 7 3.55 6.40 -15.19
CA LYS A 7 3.41 7.64 -14.40
C LYS A 7 4.42 8.71 -14.82
N TYR A 8 5.64 8.31 -15.18
CA TYR A 8 6.67 9.25 -15.64
C TYR A 8 6.35 9.87 -17.01
N ARG A 9 5.55 9.17 -17.84
CA ARG A 9 5.12 9.62 -19.16
C ARG A 9 4.35 10.95 -19.14
N SER A 10 3.57 11.19 -18.09
CA SER A 10 2.84 12.46 -17.92
C SER A 10 3.53 13.40 -16.92
N LEU A 11 4.18 12.85 -15.88
CA LEU A 11 4.82 13.64 -14.83
C LEU A 11 6.00 14.48 -15.34
N ILE A 12 6.94 13.87 -16.07
CA ILE A 12 8.17 14.56 -16.50
C ILE A 12 7.83 15.73 -17.43
N PRO A 13 7.00 15.57 -18.48
CA PRO A 13 6.63 16.68 -19.35
C PRO A 13 5.86 17.80 -18.62
N SER A 14 4.95 17.45 -17.70
CA SER A 14 4.21 18.46 -16.92
C SER A 14 5.13 19.25 -15.99
N LEU A 15 6.06 18.57 -15.32
CA LEU A 15 6.99 19.22 -14.40
C LEU A 15 8.00 20.09 -15.16
N ALA A 16 8.50 19.63 -16.31
CA ALA A 16 9.37 20.41 -17.17
C ALA A 16 8.67 21.69 -17.68
N LEU A 17 7.39 21.61 -18.06
CA LEU A 17 6.61 22.77 -18.44
C LEU A 17 6.44 23.76 -17.28
N LEU A 18 6.09 23.29 -16.09
CA LEU A 18 5.93 24.15 -14.91
C LEU A 18 7.23 24.88 -14.54
N ILE A 19 8.35 24.15 -14.55
CA ILE A 19 9.68 24.73 -14.28
C ILE A 19 10.03 25.77 -15.34
N HIS A 20 9.79 25.47 -16.62
CA HIS A 20 10.02 26.41 -17.71
C HIS A 20 9.21 27.70 -17.54
N LEU A 21 7.93 27.59 -17.16
CA LEU A 21 7.07 28.75 -16.93
C LEU A 21 7.51 29.56 -15.69
N ALA A 22 8.03 28.90 -14.65
CA ALA A 22 8.48 29.55 -13.43
C ALA A 22 9.83 30.27 -13.59
N ASP A 23 10.76 29.68 -14.34
CA ASP A 23 12.12 30.19 -14.52
C ASP A 23 12.25 31.16 -15.70
N SER A 24 11.31 31.12 -16.66
CA SER A 24 11.39 31.95 -17.87
C SER A 24 10.79 33.35 -17.68
N PRO A 25 11.42 34.39 -18.25
CA PRO A 25 10.81 35.72 -18.30
C PRO A 25 9.54 35.71 -19.18
N ALA A 26 8.63 36.65 -18.95
CA ALA A 26 7.33 36.70 -19.62
C ALA A 26 7.40 36.71 -21.17
N SER A 27 8.49 37.24 -21.73
CA SER A 27 8.76 37.23 -23.17
C SER A 27 9.05 35.83 -23.76
N SER A 28 9.36 34.85 -22.92
CA SER A 28 9.80 33.51 -23.30
C SER A 28 8.76 32.42 -23.01
N LEU A 29 7.58 32.81 -22.50
CA LEU A 29 6.47 31.90 -22.16
C LEU A 29 5.94 31.09 -23.35
N PHE A 30 6.08 31.63 -24.57
CA PHE A 30 5.63 30.97 -25.81
C PHE A 30 6.74 30.17 -26.51
N ASN A 31 7.95 30.13 -25.93
CA ASN A 31 9.03 29.33 -26.45
C ASN A 31 8.86 27.85 -26.06
N PRO A 32 9.43 26.93 -26.84
CA PRO A 32 9.53 25.53 -26.43
C PRO A 32 10.16 25.39 -25.04
N VAL A 33 9.77 24.35 -24.31
CA VAL A 33 10.32 23.99 -23.00
C VAL A 33 11.84 23.89 -23.11
N SER A 34 12.55 24.62 -22.24
CA SER A 34 14.01 24.64 -22.25
C SER A 34 14.61 23.31 -21.81
N GLU A 35 15.80 23.00 -22.32
CA GLU A 35 16.57 21.82 -21.91
C GLU A 35 16.86 21.84 -20.39
N GLU A 36 17.15 23.02 -19.84
CA GLU A 36 17.41 23.19 -18.40
C GLU A 36 16.17 22.82 -17.56
N ALA A 37 14.97 23.21 -18.00
CA ALA A 37 13.74 22.86 -17.31
C ALA A 37 13.46 21.35 -17.35
N LEU A 38 13.77 20.69 -18.47
CA LEU A 38 13.66 19.24 -18.58
C LEU A 38 14.64 18.50 -17.67
N LEU A 39 15.89 18.95 -17.62
CA LEU A 39 16.91 18.36 -16.73
C LEU A 39 16.53 18.53 -15.25
N LYS A 40 16.02 19.70 -14.86
CA LYS A 40 15.48 19.91 -13.51
C LYS A 40 14.31 18.96 -13.22
N ALA A 41 13.38 18.78 -14.17
CA ALA A 41 12.25 17.88 -14.00
C ALA A 41 12.68 16.42 -13.79
N LEU A 42 13.71 15.96 -14.52
CA LEU A 42 14.30 14.63 -14.34
C LEU A 42 14.88 14.47 -12.93
N ALA A 43 15.69 15.42 -12.46
CA ALA A 43 16.27 15.39 -11.11
C ALA A 43 15.20 15.39 -10.01
N TRP A 44 14.12 16.16 -10.19
CA TRP A 44 13.00 16.15 -9.27
C TRP A 44 12.27 14.80 -9.23
N SER A 45 12.16 14.12 -10.37
CA SER A 45 11.50 12.82 -10.47
C SER A 45 12.22 11.74 -9.64
N GLU A 46 13.56 11.73 -9.64
CA GLU A 46 14.38 10.84 -8.82
C GLU A 46 14.20 11.12 -7.32
N TYR A 47 14.16 12.40 -6.93
CA TYR A 47 13.90 12.79 -5.54
C TYR A 47 12.50 12.38 -5.07
N LEU A 48 11.48 12.56 -5.92
CA LEU A 48 10.09 12.19 -5.61
C LEU A 48 9.92 10.67 -5.47
N GLU A 49 10.64 9.87 -6.26
CA GLU A 49 10.63 8.42 -6.11
C GLU A 49 11.22 7.98 -4.75
N GLY A 50 12.36 8.55 -4.36
CA GLY A 50 12.95 8.29 -3.04
C GLY A 50 12.07 8.79 -1.89
N HIS A 51 11.30 9.85 -2.11
CA HIS A 51 10.29 10.32 -1.16
C HIS A 51 9.11 9.35 -1.03
N MET A 52 8.60 8.84 -2.16
CA MET A 52 7.54 7.82 -2.18
C MET A 52 8.01 6.55 -1.46
N GLN A 53 9.22 6.06 -1.74
CA GLN A 53 9.76 4.88 -1.07
C GLN A 53 9.89 5.06 0.45
N ARG A 54 10.27 6.25 0.92
CA ARG A 54 10.36 6.51 2.36
C ARG A 54 9.00 6.64 3.04
N ILE A 55 8.03 7.29 2.41
CA ILE A 55 6.69 7.45 2.98
C ILE A 55 5.91 6.14 2.94
N TYR A 56 5.89 5.47 1.78
CA TYR A 56 5.18 4.20 1.63
C TYR A 56 5.94 3.03 2.26
N GLY A 57 7.27 3.07 2.32
CA GLY A 57 8.06 2.04 3.01
C GLY A 57 7.76 1.97 4.50
N LEU A 58 7.51 3.12 5.14
CA LEU A 58 7.06 3.18 6.53
C LEU A 58 5.68 2.56 6.74
N SER A 59 4.73 2.80 5.82
CA SER A 59 3.40 2.17 5.91
C SER A 59 3.48 0.67 5.66
N VAL A 60 4.27 0.22 4.68
CA VAL A 60 4.50 -1.22 4.41
C VAL A 60 5.09 -1.91 5.65
N SER A 61 6.11 -1.31 6.30
CA SER A 61 6.67 -1.89 7.52
C SER A 61 5.67 -1.98 8.68
N ILE A 62 4.77 -0.99 8.81
CA ILE A 62 3.72 -1.01 9.84
C ILE A 62 2.68 -2.10 9.53
N ASP A 63 2.34 -2.29 8.26
CA ASP A 63 1.41 -3.33 7.82
C ASP A 63 2.00 -4.73 8.02
N ASP A 64 3.30 -4.90 7.76
CA ASP A 64 4.05 -6.13 8.04
C ASP A 64 4.09 -6.43 9.55
N ASP A 65 4.42 -5.45 10.38
CA ASP A 65 4.40 -5.59 11.85
C ASP A 65 3.00 -5.97 12.37
N ASN A 66 1.96 -5.36 11.81
CA ASN A 66 0.57 -5.68 12.15
C ASN A 66 0.18 -7.10 11.67
N ALA A 67 0.65 -7.53 10.50
CA ALA A 67 0.42 -8.86 9.97
C ALA A 67 1.10 -9.93 10.83
N ILE A 68 2.35 -9.70 11.27
CA ILE A 68 3.06 -10.56 12.22
C ILE A 68 2.30 -10.64 13.55
N ALA A 69 1.82 -9.50 14.05
CA ALA A 69 1.04 -9.45 15.28
C ALA A 69 -0.29 -10.24 15.16
N LEU A 70 -0.96 -10.20 14.01
CA LEU A 70 -2.15 -11.01 13.71
C LEU A 70 -1.82 -12.51 13.61
N ALA A 71 -0.74 -12.87 12.92
CA ALA A 71 -0.31 -14.25 12.78
C ALA A 71 -0.01 -14.89 14.14
N GLY A 72 0.59 -14.14 15.07
CA GLY A 72 0.78 -14.58 16.46
C GLY A 72 -0.51 -14.82 17.25
N LYS A 73 -1.69 -14.49 16.71
CA LYS A 73 -3.00 -14.80 17.31
C LYS A 73 -3.64 -16.07 16.74
N PHE A 74 -3.07 -16.65 15.69
CA PHE A 74 -3.55 -17.89 15.11
C PHE A 74 -3.48 -19.03 16.14
N GLY A 75 -4.51 -19.87 16.16
CA GLY A 75 -4.61 -20.99 17.10
C GLY A 75 -4.94 -20.62 18.55
N GLN A 76 -4.83 -19.34 18.95
CA GLN A 76 -5.18 -18.87 20.28
C GLN A 76 -6.50 -18.09 20.29
N GLN A 77 -6.49 -16.90 19.68
CA GLN A 77 -7.62 -15.95 19.69
C GLN A 77 -8.33 -15.90 18.34
N LEU A 78 -7.61 -16.18 17.25
CA LEU A 78 -8.17 -16.44 15.93
C LEU A 78 -8.23 -17.94 15.71
N LYS A 79 -9.46 -18.45 15.59
CA LYS A 79 -9.72 -19.83 15.20
C LYS A 79 -9.45 -20.01 13.71
N GLU A 80 -9.51 -21.26 13.22
CA GLU A 80 -9.36 -21.63 11.80
C GLU A 80 -10.09 -20.71 10.83
N ARG A 81 -11.26 -20.19 11.24
CA ARG A 81 -12.05 -19.23 10.49
C ARG A 81 -12.30 -17.97 11.31
N PHE A 82 -12.05 -16.81 10.71
CA PHE A 82 -12.33 -15.50 11.31
C PHE A 82 -12.80 -14.49 10.27
N THR A 83 -13.41 -13.41 10.73
CA THR A 83 -13.86 -12.30 9.89
C THR A 83 -13.14 -11.01 10.23
N LEU A 84 -13.23 -10.02 9.33
CA LEU A 84 -12.75 -8.66 9.63
C LEU A 84 -13.38 -8.09 10.92
N ARG A 85 -14.63 -8.46 11.21
CA ARG A 85 -15.33 -8.01 12.41
C ARG A 85 -14.68 -8.56 13.68
N ASP A 86 -14.21 -9.79 13.66
CA ASP A 86 -13.59 -10.42 14.83
C ASP A 86 -12.29 -9.69 15.21
N ILE A 87 -11.49 -9.30 14.20
CA ILE A 87 -10.29 -8.49 14.40
C ILE A 87 -10.64 -7.11 15.00
N LEU A 88 -11.61 -6.41 14.41
CA LEU A 88 -12.02 -5.08 14.87
C LEU A 88 -12.64 -5.10 16.27
N GLN A 89 -13.38 -6.16 16.62
CA GLN A 89 -13.95 -6.30 17.96
C GLN A 89 -12.89 -6.65 19.01
N ALA A 90 -11.87 -7.42 18.65
CA ALA A 90 -10.77 -7.77 19.54
C ALA A 90 -9.92 -6.55 19.94
N ASN A 91 -9.89 -5.49 19.12
CA ASN A 91 -9.26 -4.21 19.42
C ASN A 91 -7.80 -4.37 19.91
N TRP A 92 -7.03 -5.20 19.22
CA TRP A 92 -5.63 -5.46 19.57
C TRP A 92 -4.76 -4.22 19.39
N GLN A 93 -3.70 -4.11 20.20
CA GLN A 93 -2.72 -3.04 20.07
C GLN A 93 -2.09 -3.05 18.67
N GLY A 94 -1.91 -1.88 18.07
CA GLY A 94 -1.42 -1.70 16.69
C GLY A 94 -2.54 -1.47 15.67
N ILE A 95 -3.55 -2.35 15.65
CA ILE A 95 -4.66 -2.32 14.69
C ILE A 95 -5.88 -1.55 15.25
N GLY A 96 -6.22 -1.78 16.51
CA GLY A 96 -7.38 -1.17 17.18
C GLY A 96 -8.71 -1.51 16.49
N ARG A 97 -9.60 -0.50 16.36
CA ARG A 97 -10.86 -0.56 15.60
C ARG A 97 -10.73 0.04 14.20
N ASP A 98 -9.51 0.24 13.73
CA ASP A 98 -9.26 0.84 12.41
C ASP A 98 -9.42 -0.21 11.32
N LYS A 99 -10.42 0.00 10.46
CA LYS A 99 -10.75 -0.91 9.37
C LYS A 99 -9.64 -0.96 8.31
N GLU A 100 -8.99 0.16 8.02
CA GLU A 100 -7.98 0.22 6.97
C GLU A 100 -6.72 -0.54 7.39
N LYS A 101 -6.26 -0.33 8.63
CA LYS A 101 -5.13 -1.09 9.19
C LYS A 101 -5.39 -2.59 9.25
N ALA A 102 -6.60 -2.98 9.66
CA ALA A 102 -6.97 -4.40 9.69
C ALA A 102 -6.96 -5.02 8.29
N LEU A 103 -7.48 -4.31 7.29
CA LEU A 103 -7.47 -4.78 5.90
C LEU A 103 -6.07 -4.81 5.30
N ALA A 104 -5.21 -3.84 5.62
CA ALA A 104 -3.82 -3.82 5.14
C ALA A 104 -3.02 -5.02 5.68
N ALA A 105 -3.12 -5.30 6.99
CA ALA A 105 -2.48 -6.46 7.60
C ALA A 105 -3.03 -7.79 7.07
N ILE A 106 -4.35 -7.89 6.82
CA ILE A 106 -4.96 -9.04 6.14
C ILE A 106 -4.44 -9.19 4.71
N GLY A 107 -4.24 -8.08 3.99
CA GLY A 107 -3.67 -8.06 2.65
C GLY A 107 -2.29 -8.69 2.61
N VAL A 108 -1.40 -8.27 3.51
CA VAL A 108 -0.05 -8.87 3.66
C VAL A 108 -0.16 -10.38 3.92
N LEU A 109 -1.05 -10.81 4.82
CA LEU A 109 -1.24 -12.24 5.12
C LEU A 109 -1.79 -13.04 3.93
N LEU A 110 -2.68 -12.46 3.12
CA LEU A 110 -3.19 -13.06 1.89
C LEU A 110 -2.09 -13.17 0.83
N ASP A 111 -1.31 -12.10 0.64
CA ASP A 111 -0.23 -12.03 -0.35
C ASP A 111 0.86 -13.07 -0.08
N HIS A 112 1.14 -13.34 1.20
CA HIS A 112 2.07 -14.37 1.63
C HIS A 112 1.45 -15.78 1.75
N GLY A 113 0.14 -15.94 1.51
CA GLY A 113 -0.54 -17.24 1.54
C GLY A 113 -0.77 -17.82 2.94
N TYR A 114 -0.69 -16.99 3.98
CA TYR A 114 -0.96 -17.40 5.36
C TYR A 114 -2.44 -17.62 5.63
N ILE A 115 -3.30 -16.88 4.92
CA ILE A 115 -4.76 -16.98 5.00
C ILE A 115 -5.37 -17.01 3.61
N MET A 116 -6.60 -17.51 3.50
CA MET A 116 -7.39 -17.53 2.27
C MET A 116 -8.73 -16.84 2.50
N ALA A 117 -9.13 -15.96 1.59
CA ALA A 117 -10.43 -15.29 1.62
C ALA A 117 -11.50 -16.15 0.93
N GLU A 118 -12.56 -16.50 1.65
CA GLU A 118 -13.72 -17.22 1.14
C GLU A 118 -14.97 -16.34 1.27
N GLN A 119 -15.72 -16.17 0.19
CA GLN A 119 -17.01 -15.48 0.23
C GLN A 119 -18.09 -16.46 0.68
N ARG A 120 -18.74 -16.16 1.80
CA ARG A 120 -19.91 -16.89 2.26
C ARG A 120 -21.17 -16.16 1.81
N GLU A 121 -21.94 -16.82 0.96
CA GLU A 121 -23.32 -16.48 0.65
C GLU A 121 -24.14 -16.54 1.95
N THR A 122 -24.73 -15.42 2.34
CA THR A 122 -25.69 -15.36 3.45
C THR A 122 -27.01 -14.86 2.88
N ASN A 123 -28.12 -15.04 3.59
CA ASN A 123 -29.43 -14.46 3.21
C ASN A 123 -29.45 -12.91 3.20
N GLY A 124 -28.28 -12.25 3.19
CA GLY A 124 -28.04 -10.81 3.22
C GLY A 124 -26.70 -10.44 2.54
N ARG A 125 -25.98 -9.42 3.04
CA ARG A 125 -24.72 -8.95 2.45
C ARG A 125 -23.65 -10.06 2.49
N PRO A 126 -22.99 -10.38 1.35
CA PRO A 126 -21.92 -11.38 1.33
C PRO A 126 -20.85 -11.05 2.36
N THR A 127 -20.48 -12.04 3.17
CA THR A 127 -19.47 -11.90 4.21
C THR A 127 -18.20 -12.60 3.74
N ILE A 128 -17.07 -11.91 3.90
CA ILE A 128 -15.75 -12.48 3.61
C ILE A 128 -15.26 -13.12 4.90
N ASP A 129 -15.03 -14.43 4.85
CA ASP A 129 -14.33 -15.14 5.90
C ASP A 129 -12.89 -15.39 5.47
N TYR A 130 -11.99 -15.35 6.45
CA TYR A 130 -10.60 -15.69 6.27
C TYR A 130 -10.34 -17.03 6.95
N LEU A 131 -9.78 -17.96 6.19
CA LEU A 131 -9.38 -19.29 6.61
C LEU A 131 -7.86 -19.29 6.80
N ILE A 132 -7.39 -19.75 7.97
CA ILE A 132 -5.96 -19.91 8.24
C ILE A 132 -5.47 -21.13 7.46
N ASN A 133 -4.36 -20.99 6.74
CA ASN A 133 -3.74 -22.11 6.05
C ASN A 133 -3.08 -23.06 7.08
N GLU A 134 -3.39 -24.36 7.03
CA GLU A 134 -2.92 -25.36 8.00
C GLU A 134 -1.39 -25.54 8.01
N GLU A 135 -0.70 -25.21 6.91
CA GLU A 135 0.77 -25.25 6.85
C GLU A 135 1.45 -24.23 7.79
N VAL A 136 0.72 -23.21 8.23
CA VAL A 136 1.21 -22.12 9.08
C VAL A 136 1.11 -22.48 10.56
N THR A 137 0.09 -23.26 10.91
CA THR A 137 -0.18 -23.67 12.30
C THR A 137 0.89 -24.63 12.83
N GLY A 138 1.64 -25.29 11.95
CA GLY A 138 2.73 -26.22 12.29
C GLY A 138 4.10 -25.59 12.60
N LEU A 139 4.24 -24.26 12.54
CA LEU A 139 5.52 -23.56 12.83
C LEU A 139 5.72 -23.21 14.32
N HIS A 140 4.84 -23.67 15.20
CA HIS A 140 4.90 -23.43 16.64
C HIS A 140 5.01 -24.70 17.51
N GLU A 141 5.38 -25.85 16.93
CA GLU A 141 5.81 -27.04 17.70
C GLU A 141 7.33 -27.16 17.80
#